data_AF-A0A9D4J3L9-F1
#
_entry.id   AF-A0A9D4J3L9-F1
#
_cell.length_a   1.000
_cell.length_b   1.000
_cell.length_c   1.000
_cell.angle_alpha   90.00
_cell.angle_beta   90.00
_cell.angle_gamma   90.00
#
_symmetry.space_group_name_H-M   'P 1'
#
loop_
_entity.id
_entity.type
_entity.pdbx_description
1 polymer ?
#
loop_
_entity_poly.entity_id
_entity_poly.type
_entity_poly.pdbx_seq_one_letter_code
_entity_poly.pdbx_strand_id
1 'polypeptide(L)'
;MLLSSELTKPYKSDNPASKLQPNVSFIDHVYDDQSASRCFELSDEVRPEKVRQEGNGLSVIRRVIETLSSVPVEENDWCSRFSNQLYDALDCLGYSLDMIDVRRKAYRFLNEQSKLLKVVGSKADGLTAEYESDKDCLMISNEIIAREAGTDIKPPFIPVCDMVTEFTEPGHVMLALHKKAFFCDNPYADESLYILIAGTKYLSSGLCKQRSFKIMIEASHDYNEVEVGIAGPSINVGTKFHSCDSVVAIRGICPNVLKSWAERDRVNDWPSRDVKEEILQTEVQLVPTGINGSLYEHCEWRLCFIPAEQILTSNLNETLIKAYVVLKMIAKHILKSVCVGVSSFMLKNIIYWVAEMFPQGIFTKSFLYNTVSIGLQILLKCVHEEDSLPYYMIPDRNLLSGKVLSGDRQRLSTVLQNLILFKQQFVHKIPKLHYTLIGLVTFMPDPQRNQRDILNTLLLAKKASMTYFENLGLSKEETQKQMDKDELYQLIVYHLANIVIPEWTSFKDISKSMEVFSERFSQRMYNIDV
;
A
#
# COMPACT_ATOMS: atom_id res chain seq x y z
N MET A 1 -35.02 50.13 29.49
CA MET A 1 -34.12 51.04 30.24
C MET A 1 -32.87 50.23 30.55
N LEU A 2 -31.81 50.33 29.73
CA LEU A 2 -30.64 51.23 29.90
C LEU A 2 -29.97 50.98 31.26
N LEU A 3 -28.66 50.74 31.43
CA LEU A 3 -27.48 50.90 30.55
C LEU A 3 -26.24 50.31 31.29
N SER A 4 -25.24 49.88 30.50
CA SER A 4 -23.76 49.95 30.66
C SER A 4 -23.11 50.03 32.05
N SER A 5 -21.97 49.41 32.37
CA SER A 5 -20.60 49.58 31.83
C SER A 5 -19.66 48.70 32.71
N GLU A 6 -18.51 48.12 32.32
CA GLU A 6 -17.24 48.72 31.89
C GLU A 6 -16.24 47.60 31.48
N LEU A 7 -15.47 47.89 30.42
CA LEU A 7 -14.00 47.77 30.26
C LEU A 7 -13.29 46.49 30.76
N THR A 8 -12.60 45.76 29.90
CA THR A 8 -11.25 46.15 29.45
C THR A 8 -10.86 45.55 28.09
N LYS A 9 -10.16 46.37 27.30
CA LYS A 9 -9.80 46.19 25.88
C LYS A 9 -8.54 45.32 25.65
N PRO A 10 -8.34 44.83 24.41
CA PRO A 10 -7.28 43.89 24.02
C PRO A 10 -5.99 44.58 23.53
N TYR A 11 -4.87 43.86 23.58
CA TYR A 11 -3.65 44.22 22.84
C TYR A 11 -3.69 43.58 21.45
N LYS A 12 -3.70 44.42 20.41
CA LYS A 12 -3.51 44.04 19.01
C LYS A 12 -2.02 44.10 18.66
N SER A 13 -1.57 43.18 17.82
CA SER A 13 -0.58 43.50 16.79
C SER A 13 -1.05 42.92 15.45
N ASP A 14 -1.32 43.83 14.52
CA ASP A 14 -1.59 43.64 13.10
C ASP A 14 -0.42 42.88 12.41
N ASN A 15 -0.52 42.19 11.28
CA ASN A 15 -1.13 42.54 9.99
C ASN A 15 -0.99 41.31 9.01
N PRO A 16 -1.25 41.38 7.69
CA PRO A 16 -2.48 40.93 7.04
C PRO A 16 -2.27 39.85 5.95
N ALA A 17 -3.18 38.87 5.83
CA ALA A 17 -3.54 38.24 4.56
C ALA A 17 -4.78 37.35 4.74
N SER A 18 -5.94 38.00 4.72
CA SER A 18 -7.23 37.44 4.35
C SER A 18 -7.12 36.72 2.98
N LYS A 19 -7.80 35.62 2.63
CA LYS A 19 -9.19 35.22 2.86
C LYS A 19 -9.33 33.73 2.50
N LEU A 20 -10.02 32.96 3.34
CA LEU A 20 -11.15 32.08 2.99
C LEU A 20 -11.56 31.37 4.29
N GLN A 21 -12.48 31.99 5.02
CA GLN A 21 -13.18 31.34 6.12
C GLN A 21 -14.24 30.37 5.56
N PRO A 22 -14.53 29.28 6.29
CA PRO A 22 -15.50 28.28 5.89
C PRO A 22 -16.93 28.79 6.16
N ASN A 23 -17.77 28.81 5.13
CA ASN A 23 -19.21 28.93 5.33
C ASN A 23 -19.73 27.60 5.89
N VAL A 24 -19.81 27.51 7.20
CA VAL A 24 -20.66 26.54 7.91
C VAL A 24 -22.05 27.17 8.01
N SER A 25 -22.91 26.85 7.04
CA SER A 25 -24.35 26.98 7.15
C SER A 25 -24.97 26.00 6.17
N PHE A 26 -25.45 24.86 6.66
CA PHE A 26 -26.57 24.06 6.11
C PHE A 26 -26.62 22.76 6.92
N ILE A 27 -27.14 22.86 8.15
CA ILE A 27 -27.81 21.74 8.81
C ILE A 27 -29.25 22.24 9.00
N ASP A 28 -30.18 21.37 8.61
CA ASP A 28 -31.64 21.47 8.60
C ASP A 28 -32.27 21.73 7.21
N HIS A 29 -33.00 20.69 6.79
CA HIS A 29 -33.74 20.50 5.53
C HIS A 29 -32.91 20.11 4.29
N VAL A 30 -32.73 18.80 4.09
CA VAL A 30 -33.33 17.99 3.00
C VAL A 30 -32.91 16.53 3.21
N TYR A 31 -33.81 15.73 3.78
CA TYR A 31 -34.00 14.33 3.40
C TYR A 31 -35.47 14.02 3.69
N ASP A 32 -36.30 14.39 2.72
CA ASP A 32 -37.65 13.87 2.62
C ASP A 32 -37.58 12.46 2.01
N ASP A 33 -38.36 11.58 2.61
CA ASP A 33 -38.30 10.13 2.61
C ASP A 33 -38.90 9.50 1.33
N GLN A 34 -38.52 10.01 0.14
CA GLN A 34 -39.13 9.58 -1.14
C GLN A 34 -38.19 9.41 -2.34
N SER A 35 -36.86 9.42 -2.17
CA SER A 35 -35.92 9.18 -3.27
C SER A 35 -35.39 7.74 -3.38
N ALA A 36 -35.77 6.84 -2.46
CA ALA A 36 -35.46 5.40 -2.53
C ALA A 36 -36.42 4.58 -3.43
N SER A 37 -37.41 5.23 -4.07
CA SER A 37 -38.44 4.55 -4.88
C SER A 37 -38.48 5.05 -6.31
N ARG A 38 -37.39 4.87 -7.06
CA ARG A 38 -37.43 4.76 -8.53
C ARG A 38 -36.50 3.63 -8.98
N CYS A 39 -36.92 2.40 -8.72
CA CYS A 39 -36.45 1.25 -9.48
C CYS A 39 -36.91 1.46 -10.94
N PHE A 40 -35.97 1.74 -11.84
CA PHE A 40 -36.20 1.53 -13.26
C PHE A 40 -36.11 0.02 -13.51
N GLU A 41 -37.23 -0.60 -13.87
CA GLU A 41 -37.22 -1.88 -14.56
C GLU A 41 -36.52 -1.67 -15.90
N LEU A 42 -35.27 -2.13 -16.00
CA LEU A 42 -34.56 -2.17 -17.28
C LEU A 42 -34.96 -3.46 -17.98
N SER A 43 -35.62 -3.29 -19.13
CA SER A 43 -36.00 -4.36 -20.05
C SER A 43 -34.77 -5.09 -20.60
N ASP A 44 -34.89 -6.42 -20.67
CA ASP A 44 -33.94 -7.37 -21.25
C ASP A 44 -33.66 -7.11 -22.73
N GLU A 45 -32.78 -6.18 -23.09
CA GLU A 45 -32.24 -6.16 -24.45
C GLU A 45 -30.99 -5.27 -24.52
N VAL A 46 -29.82 -5.92 -24.56
CA VAL A 46 -28.62 -5.65 -25.40
C VAL A 46 -27.45 -6.42 -24.76
N ARG A 47 -27.14 -7.61 -25.31
CA ARG A 47 -25.85 -8.27 -25.10
C ARG A 47 -24.94 -7.95 -26.28
N PRO A 48 -23.80 -7.26 -26.10
CA PRO A 48 -22.78 -7.24 -27.13
C PRO A 48 -21.94 -8.52 -27.04
N GLU A 49 -21.90 -9.29 -28.13
CA GLU A 49 -20.90 -10.34 -28.33
C GLU A 49 -19.50 -9.72 -28.33
N LYS A 50 -18.65 -10.09 -27.35
CA LYS A 50 -17.22 -9.77 -27.36
C LYS A 50 -16.43 -11.00 -27.82
N VAL A 51 -15.96 -10.95 -29.06
CA VAL A 51 -14.90 -11.82 -29.60
C VAL A 51 -13.61 -11.55 -28.82
N ARG A 52 -12.95 -12.59 -28.30
CA ARG A 52 -11.64 -12.49 -27.62
C ARG A 52 -10.54 -12.05 -28.61
N GLN A 53 -10.28 -10.75 -28.68
CA GLN A 53 -9.05 -10.17 -29.24
C GLN A 53 -8.00 -10.05 -28.12
N GLU A 54 -6.71 -10.06 -28.46
CA GLU A 54 -5.65 -9.70 -27.50
C GLU A 54 -6.03 -8.41 -26.75
N GLY A 55 -5.95 -8.45 -25.42
CA GLY A 55 -6.37 -7.34 -24.57
C GLY A 55 -5.66 -6.03 -24.95
N ASN A 56 -6.43 -4.95 -25.09
CA ASN A 56 -5.97 -3.62 -25.48
C ASN A 56 -4.71 -3.21 -24.68
N GLY A 57 -4.65 -3.54 -23.39
CA GLY A 57 -3.53 -3.17 -22.52
C GLY A 57 -2.18 -3.80 -22.89
N LEU A 58 -2.15 -5.07 -23.30
CA LEU A 58 -0.88 -5.70 -23.73
C LEU A 58 -0.37 -5.10 -25.03
N SER A 59 -1.28 -4.73 -25.93
CA SER A 59 -0.90 -4.05 -27.17
C SER A 59 -0.27 -2.68 -26.90
N VAL A 60 -0.82 -1.92 -25.94
CA VAL A 60 -0.29 -0.63 -25.50
C VAL A 60 1.14 -0.78 -25.00
N ILE A 61 1.38 -1.71 -24.06
CA ILE A 61 2.72 -1.85 -23.51
C ILE A 61 3.70 -2.34 -24.58
N ARG A 62 3.33 -3.28 -25.46
CA ARG A 62 4.20 -3.72 -26.57
C ARG A 62 4.63 -2.54 -27.47
N ARG A 63 3.72 -1.64 -27.86
CA ARG A 63 4.07 -0.44 -28.64
C ARG A 63 5.02 0.49 -27.91
N VAL A 64 4.78 0.73 -26.61
CA VAL A 64 5.67 1.53 -25.76
C VAL A 64 7.07 0.90 -25.73
N ILE A 65 7.15 -0.43 -25.57
CA ILE A 65 8.39 -1.21 -25.51
C ILE A 65 9.16 -1.14 -26.83
N GLU A 66 8.49 -1.43 -27.95
CA GLU A 66 9.10 -1.42 -29.29
C GLU A 66 9.74 -0.07 -29.59
N THR A 67 9.02 1.01 -29.28
CA THR A 67 9.49 2.38 -29.53
C THR A 67 10.62 2.79 -28.58
N LEU A 68 10.74 2.20 -27.38
CA LEU A 68 11.85 2.48 -26.47
C LEU A 68 13.08 1.61 -26.77
N SER A 69 12.88 0.40 -27.25
CA SER A 69 13.96 -0.52 -27.63
C SER A 69 14.76 0.00 -28.82
N SER A 70 14.18 0.88 -29.64
CA SER A 70 14.87 1.59 -30.73
C SER A 70 15.67 2.82 -30.27
N VAL A 71 15.50 3.29 -29.03
CA VAL A 71 16.25 4.44 -28.50
C VAL A 71 17.57 3.93 -27.92
N PRO A 72 18.74 4.42 -28.39
CA PRO A 72 20.01 4.02 -27.82
C PRO A 72 20.06 4.33 -26.33
N VAL A 73 20.37 3.33 -25.52
CA VAL A 73 20.71 3.53 -24.12
C VAL A 73 21.96 4.41 -24.08
N GLU A 74 21.91 5.52 -23.34
CA GLU A 74 23.10 6.34 -23.12
C GLU A 74 24.12 5.59 -22.24
N GLU A 75 25.03 4.86 -22.88
CA GLU A 75 26.22 4.29 -22.26
C GLU A 75 27.39 5.26 -22.44
N ASN A 76 27.41 6.31 -21.61
CA ASN A 76 28.58 7.20 -21.51
C ASN A 76 29.11 7.21 -20.07
N ASP A 77 30.38 7.61 -19.92
CA ASP A 77 31.08 7.68 -18.63
C ASP A 77 30.31 8.53 -17.61
N TRP A 78 29.66 9.60 -18.07
CA TRP A 78 28.85 10.47 -17.21
C TRP A 78 27.65 9.73 -16.60
N CYS A 79 26.84 9.03 -17.41
CA CYS A 79 25.68 8.26 -16.94
C CYS A 79 26.09 7.22 -15.92
N SER A 80 27.19 6.51 -16.17
CA SER A 80 27.71 5.47 -15.27
C SER A 80 28.15 6.07 -13.93
N ARG A 81 28.91 7.18 -13.95
CA ARG A 81 29.35 7.88 -12.73
C ARG A 81 28.17 8.41 -11.91
N PHE A 82 27.21 9.07 -12.57
CA PHE A 82 26.05 9.61 -11.89
C PHE A 82 25.17 8.49 -11.30
N SER A 83 24.94 7.40 -12.04
CA SER A 83 24.23 6.23 -11.53
C SER A 83 24.89 5.67 -10.27
N ASN A 84 26.22 5.53 -10.27
CA ASN A 84 26.95 5.04 -9.11
C ASN A 84 26.78 5.96 -7.89
N GLN A 85 26.92 7.28 -8.07
CA GLN A 85 26.72 8.26 -6.99
C GLN A 85 25.29 8.23 -6.44
N LEU A 86 24.29 8.16 -7.34
CA LEU A 86 22.89 8.07 -6.95
C LEU A 86 22.61 6.80 -6.17
N TYR A 87 23.21 5.67 -6.57
CA TYR A 87 23.07 4.40 -5.90
C TYR A 87 23.62 4.43 -4.46
N ASP A 88 24.81 5.01 -4.27
CA ASP A 88 25.45 5.18 -2.96
C ASP A 88 24.66 6.16 -2.08
N ALA A 89 24.09 7.21 -2.67
CA ALA A 89 23.22 8.14 -1.95
C ALA A 89 21.96 7.43 -1.43
N LEU A 90 21.39 6.50 -2.21
CA LEU A 90 20.25 5.71 -1.76
C LEU A 90 20.63 4.75 -0.63
N ASP A 91 21.82 4.16 -0.64
CA ASP A 91 22.33 3.35 0.48
C ASP A 91 22.44 4.18 1.77
N CYS A 92 23.00 5.39 1.66
CA CYS A 92 23.11 6.31 2.79
C CYS A 92 21.75 6.79 3.32
N LEU A 93 20.70 6.73 2.50
CA LEU A 93 19.33 7.05 2.87
C LEU A 93 18.57 5.83 3.43
N GLY A 94 19.27 4.69 3.60
CA GLY A 94 18.70 3.47 4.16
C GLY A 94 17.93 2.61 3.16
N TYR A 95 18.18 2.77 1.85
CA TYR A 95 17.59 1.97 0.77
C TYR A 95 18.57 0.95 0.19
N SER A 96 19.55 0.49 0.98
CA SER A 96 20.32 -0.71 0.63
C SER A 96 19.42 -1.94 0.69
N LEU A 97 19.73 -2.95 -0.12
CA LEU A 97 18.96 -4.20 -0.13
C LEU A 97 18.84 -4.84 1.26
N ASP A 98 19.93 -4.86 2.02
CA ASP A 98 19.95 -5.40 3.39
C ASP A 98 18.93 -4.69 4.30
N MET A 99 18.90 -3.36 4.27
CA MET A 99 17.97 -2.57 5.09
C MET A 99 16.52 -2.77 4.65
N ILE A 100 16.28 -2.84 3.35
CA ILE A 100 14.97 -3.13 2.78
C ILE A 100 14.50 -4.52 3.23
N ASP A 101 15.37 -5.53 3.17
CA ASP A 101 15.04 -6.90 3.54
C ASP A 101 14.82 -7.08 5.04
N VAL A 102 15.58 -6.37 5.89
CA VAL A 102 15.30 -6.31 7.34
C VAL A 102 13.89 -5.76 7.59
N ARG A 103 13.51 -4.65 6.95
CA ARG A 103 12.16 -4.08 7.10
C ARG A 103 11.08 -5.03 6.58
N ARG A 104 11.29 -5.65 5.41
CA ARG A 104 10.36 -6.65 4.85
C ARG A 104 10.16 -7.83 5.79
N LYS A 105 11.23 -8.35 6.41
CA LYS A 105 11.15 -9.43 7.41
C LYS A 105 10.35 -8.98 8.63
N ALA A 106 10.59 -7.77 9.14
CA ALA A 106 9.86 -7.23 10.28
C ALA A 106 8.35 -7.09 9.98
N TYR A 107 7.98 -6.53 8.83
CA TYR A 107 6.56 -6.39 8.47
C TYR A 107 5.88 -7.73 8.14
N ARG A 108 6.61 -8.68 7.55
CA ARG A 108 6.10 -10.06 7.37
C ARG A 108 5.81 -10.71 8.72
N PHE A 109 6.74 -10.62 9.67
CA PHE A 109 6.53 -11.12 11.02
C PHE A 109 5.29 -10.49 11.66
N LEU A 110 5.14 -9.16 11.60
CA LEU A 110 3.95 -8.47 12.12
C LEU A 110 2.66 -8.95 11.44
N ASN A 111 2.69 -9.15 10.12
CA ASN A 111 1.55 -9.65 9.36
C ASN A 111 1.22 -11.12 9.70
N GLU A 112 2.19 -11.94 10.09
CA GLU A 112 1.96 -13.31 10.53
C GLU A 112 1.27 -13.37 11.90
N GLN A 113 1.51 -12.39 12.77
CA GLN A 113 0.86 -12.32 14.09
C GLN A 113 -0.64 -11.99 14.02
N SER A 114 -1.12 -11.36 12.93
CA SER A 114 -2.53 -10.99 12.78
C SER A 114 -3.17 -11.60 11.54
N LYS A 115 -4.26 -12.35 11.72
CA LYS A 115 -5.06 -12.87 10.60
C LYS A 115 -5.94 -11.80 9.93
N LEU A 116 -6.25 -10.72 10.64
CA LEU A 116 -7.22 -9.71 10.20
C LEU A 116 -6.56 -8.46 9.65
N LEU A 117 -5.52 -7.95 10.32
CA LEU A 117 -4.86 -6.69 9.97
C LEU A 117 -3.50 -6.97 9.33
N LYS A 118 -3.31 -6.47 8.11
CA LYS A 118 -2.06 -6.59 7.36
C LYS A 118 -1.49 -5.21 7.06
N VAL A 119 -0.23 -4.98 7.41
CA VAL A 119 0.55 -3.86 6.88
C VAL A 119 0.80 -4.10 5.40
N VAL A 120 0.47 -3.12 4.57
CA VAL A 120 0.59 -3.19 3.10
C VAL A 120 1.31 -1.94 2.56
N GLY A 121 1.32 -1.78 1.25
CA GLY A 121 1.90 -0.60 0.60
C GLY A 121 3.41 -0.49 0.79
N SER A 122 3.92 0.75 0.80
CA SER A 122 5.37 1.01 0.78
C SER A 122 6.10 0.48 2.01
N LYS A 123 5.41 0.39 3.17
CA LYS A 123 6.00 -0.16 4.39
C LYS A 123 6.26 -1.65 4.23
N ALA A 124 5.24 -2.41 3.81
CA ALA A 124 5.40 -3.83 3.55
C ALA A 124 6.47 -4.15 2.49
N ASP A 125 6.64 -3.26 1.50
CA ASP A 125 7.71 -3.38 0.50
C ASP A 125 9.13 -3.10 1.07
N GLY A 126 9.25 -2.58 2.29
CA GLY A 126 10.51 -2.16 2.92
C GLY A 126 11.03 -0.79 2.46
N LEU A 127 10.19 -0.01 1.76
CA LEU A 127 10.58 1.20 1.01
C LEU A 127 10.18 2.51 1.67
N THR A 128 10.12 2.53 3.00
CA THR A 128 9.85 3.74 3.79
C THR A 128 11.02 4.05 4.71
N ALA A 129 11.44 5.31 4.76
CA ALA A 129 12.34 5.81 5.79
C ALA A 129 11.62 5.95 7.15
N GLU A 130 12.38 6.11 8.23
CA GLU A 130 11.92 6.06 9.64
C GLU A 130 10.81 7.07 10.04
N TYR A 131 10.43 8.01 9.18
CA TYR A 131 9.45 9.05 9.49
C TYR A 131 8.46 9.32 8.35
N GLU A 132 8.19 8.32 7.49
CA GLU A 132 7.05 8.42 6.58
C GLU A 132 5.74 8.16 7.35
N SER A 133 4.92 9.21 7.40
CA SER A 133 3.67 9.32 8.18
C SER A 133 2.64 8.27 7.80
N ASP A 134 2.54 7.97 6.50
CA ASP A 134 1.41 7.24 5.94
C ASP A 134 1.59 5.74 6.20
N LYS A 135 0.69 5.15 7.01
CA LYS A 135 0.60 3.70 7.23
C LYS A 135 -0.58 3.16 6.43
N ASP A 136 -0.32 2.30 5.46
CA ASP A 136 -1.37 1.57 4.74
C ASP A 136 -1.62 0.22 5.42
N CYS A 137 -2.86 -0.02 5.81
CA CYS A 137 -3.29 -1.26 6.42
C CYS A 137 -4.49 -1.85 5.67
N LEU A 138 -4.51 -3.18 5.56
CA LEU A 138 -5.61 -3.93 4.98
C LEU A 138 -6.27 -4.78 6.07
N MET A 139 -7.58 -4.63 6.23
CA MET A 139 -8.41 -5.44 7.11
C MET A 139 -9.14 -6.50 6.28
N ILE A 140 -8.69 -7.75 6.34
CA ILE A 140 -9.26 -8.83 5.54
C ILE A 140 -10.36 -9.53 6.34
N SER A 141 -11.60 -9.46 5.84
CA SER A 141 -12.70 -10.27 6.38
C SER A 141 -12.60 -11.71 5.87
N ASN A 142 -12.64 -12.65 6.81
CA ASN A 142 -12.74 -14.09 6.55
C ASN A 142 -14.17 -14.61 6.66
N GLU A 143 -15.14 -13.72 6.84
CA GLU A 143 -16.54 -14.07 7.09
C GLU A 143 -17.35 -14.16 5.80
N ILE A 144 -16.75 -13.88 4.65
CA ILE A 144 -17.33 -13.99 3.31
C ILE A 144 -16.21 -14.33 2.30
N ILE A 145 -16.56 -15.09 1.27
CA ILE A 145 -15.65 -15.39 0.16
C ILE A 145 -16.29 -14.96 -1.16
N ALA A 146 -15.51 -14.30 -2.01
CA ALA A 146 -15.84 -14.10 -3.41
C ALA A 146 -15.04 -15.07 -4.29
N ARG A 147 -15.64 -15.59 -5.36
CA ARG A 147 -14.96 -16.47 -6.32
C ARG A 147 -15.31 -16.16 -7.75
N GLU A 148 -14.40 -16.48 -8.66
CA GLU A 148 -14.76 -16.60 -10.07
C GLU A 148 -15.85 -17.66 -10.27
N ALA A 149 -16.81 -17.35 -11.14
CA ALA A 149 -17.88 -18.26 -11.51
C ALA A 149 -17.32 -19.61 -12.00
N GLY A 150 -17.92 -20.71 -11.53
CA GLY A 150 -17.47 -22.07 -11.86
C GLY A 150 -16.28 -22.58 -11.02
N THR A 151 -15.75 -21.78 -10.09
CA THR A 151 -14.73 -22.28 -9.16
C THR A 151 -15.37 -23.06 -8.02
N ASP A 152 -15.04 -24.36 -7.91
CA ASP A 152 -15.48 -25.19 -6.81
C ASP A 152 -14.84 -24.74 -5.49
N ILE A 153 -15.68 -24.44 -4.51
CA ILE A 153 -15.24 -24.21 -3.13
C ILE A 153 -15.77 -25.37 -2.30
N LYS A 154 -14.88 -26.07 -1.61
CA LYS A 154 -15.27 -27.05 -0.58
C LYS A 154 -16.22 -26.37 0.41
N PRO A 155 -17.35 -26.99 0.79
CA PRO A 155 -18.50 -26.32 1.35
C PRO A 155 -18.09 -25.37 2.49
N PRO A 156 -18.10 -24.05 2.26
CA PRO A 156 -17.82 -23.10 3.31
C PRO A 156 -19.07 -22.97 4.18
N PHE A 157 -18.86 -22.84 5.49
CA PHE A 157 -19.89 -22.51 6.48
C PHE A 157 -20.20 -21.00 6.53
N ILE A 158 -19.81 -20.25 5.49
CA ILE A 158 -19.91 -18.78 5.38
C ILE A 158 -20.55 -18.39 4.03
N PRO A 159 -21.05 -17.14 3.87
CA PRO A 159 -21.59 -16.65 2.60
C PRO A 159 -20.56 -16.72 1.47
N VAL A 160 -21.06 -17.01 0.27
CA VAL A 160 -20.26 -17.06 -0.96
C VAL A 160 -20.90 -16.17 -2.00
N CYS A 161 -20.09 -15.32 -2.61
CA CYS A 161 -20.47 -14.53 -3.77
C CYS A 161 -19.74 -14.98 -5.03
N ASP A 162 -20.47 -15.06 -6.14
CA ASP A 162 -19.89 -15.23 -7.47
C ASP A 162 -19.50 -13.83 -8.02
N MET A 163 -18.30 -13.74 -8.57
CA MET A 163 -17.79 -12.52 -9.22
C MET A 163 -18.42 -12.39 -10.61
N VAL A 164 -19.09 -11.28 -10.85
CA VAL A 164 -19.72 -10.93 -12.13
C VAL A 164 -18.95 -9.78 -12.76
N THR A 165 -18.42 -9.99 -13.96
CA THR A 165 -17.60 -9.01 -14.70
C THR A 165 -18.33 -8.37 -15.89
N GLU A 166 -19.53 -8.85 -16.24
CA GLU A 166 -20.23 -8.47 -17.47
C GLU A 166 -20.56 -6.97 -17.54
N PHE A 167 -20.73 -6.33 -16.39
CA PHE A 167 -21.17 -4.95 -16.24
C PHE A 167 -20.09 -4.00 -15.71
N THR A 168 -18.85 -4.47 -15.61
CA THR A 168 -17.78 -3.74 -14.94
C THR A 168 -16.55 -3.63 -15.83
N GLU A 169 -15.75 -2.58 -15.63
CA GLU A 169 -14.47 -2.45 -16.34
C GLU A 169 -13.45 -3.49 -15.83
N PRO A 170 -12.41 -3.80 -16.64
CA PRO A 170 -11.35 -4.72 -16.24
C PRO A 170 -10.76 -4.42 -14.85
N GLY A 171 -10.68 -5.49 -14.05
CA GLY A 171 -10.18 -5.44 -12.66
C GLY A 171 -11.19 -4.94 -11.62
N HIS A 172 -12.45 -4.72 -12.02
CA HIS A 172 -13.58 -4.58 -11.10
C HIS A 172 -14.57 -5.72 -11.33
N VAL A 173 -15.38 -6.01 -10.31
CA VAL A 173 -16.42 -7.05 -10.32
C VAL A 173 -17.61 -6.59 -9.48
N MET A 174 -18.79 -7.10 -9.80
CA MET A 174 -19.93 -7.13 -8.87
C MET A 174 -19.96 -8.49 -8.17
N LEU A 175 -20.56 -8.55 -6.99
CA LEU A 175 -20.57 -9.76 -6.15
C LEU A 175 -21.99 -10.28 -5.96
N ALA A 176 -22.39 -11.24 -6.80
CA ALA A 176 -23.70 -11.87 -6.74
C ALA A 176 -23.74 -12.92 -5.63
N LEU A 177 -24.70 -12.83 -4.71
CA LEU A 177 -24.85 -13.78 -3.62
C LEU A 177 -25.26 -15.16 -4.15
N HIS A 178 -24.36 -16.13 -4.05
CA HIS A 178 -24.60 -17.51 -4.49
C HIS A 178 -25.25 -18.36 -3.41
N LYS A 179 -24.71 -18.28 -2.18
CA LYS A 179 -25.15 -19.08 -1.04
C LYS A 179 -25.28 -18.20 0.20
N LYS A 180 -26.45 -18.24 0.84
CA LYS A 180 -26.66 -17.64 2.17
C LYS A 180 -25.98 -18.47 3.25
N ALA A 181 -25.37 -17.80 4.24
CA ALA A 181 -24.93 -18.49 5.46
C ALA A 181 -26.14 -18.97 6.27
N PHE A 182 -25.95 -20.07 7.00
CA PHE A 182 -26.94 -20.65 7.91
C PHE A 182 -26.81 -20.14 9.37
N PHE A 183 -25.88 -19.23 9.66
CA PHE A 183 -25.65 -18.69 11.00
C PHE A 183 -26.18 -17.26 11.11
N CYS A 184 -26.95 -16.99 12.17
CA CYS A 184 -27.55 -15.69 12.47
C CYS A 184 -26.54 -14.59 12.83
N ASP A 185 -25.30 -14.96 13.20
CA ASP A 185 -24.32 -14.02 13.76
C ASP A 185 -23.25 -13.54 12.75
N ASN A 186 -23.31 -13.97 11.48
CA ASN A 186 -22.36 -13.50 10.47
C ASN A 186 -22.74 -12.07 10.00
N PRO A 187 -21.83 -11.08 10.01
CA PRO A 187 -22.18 -9.70 9.66
C PRO A 187 -22.58 -9.52 8.19
N TYR A 188 -22.18 -10.44 7.30
CA TYR A 188 -22.60 -10.47 5.91
C TYR A 188 -23.91 -11.27 5.69
N ALA A 189 -24.54 -11.82 6.73
CA ALA A 189 -25.89 -12.36 6.65
C ALA A 189 -26.98 -11.27 6.63
N ASP A 190 -26.62 -10.04 7.00
CA ASP A 190 -27.50 -8.88 7.02
C ASP A 190 -27.98 -8.51 5.60
N GLU A 191 -29.28 -8.69 5.35
CA GLU A 191 -29.86 -8.43 4.04
C GLU A 191 -29.76 -6.96 3.62
N SER A 192 -29.57 -6.02 4.57
CA SER A 192 -29.41 -4.59 4.27
C SER A 192 -28.11 -4.28 3.54
N LEU A 193 -27.13 -5.18 3.51
CA LEU A 193 -25.88 -5.00 2.77
C LEU A 193 -26.02 -5.31 1.27
N TYR A 194 -27.18 -5.80 0.83
CA TYR A 194 -27.38 -6.30 -0.53
C TYR A 194 -28.36 -5.42 -1.32
N ILE A 195 -28.07 -5.23 -2.60
CA ILE A 195 -28.92 -4.52 -3.56
C ILE A 195 -29.48 -5.54 -4.55
N LEU A 196 -30.79 -5.49 -4.81
CA LEU A 196 -31.46 -6.37 -5.77
C LEU A 196 -31.39 -5.76 -7.18
N ILE A 197 -30.78 -6.47 -8.12
CA ILE A 197 -30.66 -6.05 -9.52
C ILE A 197 -31.09 -7.23 -10.39
N ALA A 198 -32.14 -7.03 -11.20
CA ALA A 198 -32.73 -8.08 -12.05
C ALA A 198 -32.96 -9.41 -11.31
N GLY A 199 -33.53 -9.34 -10.11
CA GLY A 199 -33.82 -10.50 -9.26
C GLY A 199 -32.62 -11.13 -8.55
N THR A 200 -31.39 -10.66 -8.81
CA THR A 200 -30.16 -11.14 -8.17
C THR A 200 -29.71 -10.20 -7.06
N LYS A 201 -29.34 -10.75 -5.89
CA LYS A 201 -28.80 -9.95 -4.77
C LYS A 201 -27.30 -9.74 -4.95
N TYR A 202 -26.87 -8.49 -4.99
CA TYR A 202 -25.46 -8.10 -5.08
C TYR A 202 -24.98 -7.45 -3.79
N LEU A 203 -23.82 -7.85 -3.29
CA LEU A 203 -23.21 -7.22 -2.12
C LEU A 203 -22.74 -5.80 -2.46
N SER A 204 -23.30 -4.80 -1.79
CA SER A 204 -22.94 -3.41 -2.02
C SER A 204 -21.60 -3.06 -1.36
N SER A 205 -20.65 -2.62 -2.17
CA SER A 205 -19.37 -2.08 -1.69
C SER A 205 -19.58 -0.78 -0.91
N GLY A 206 -20.51 0.07 -1.33
CA GLY A 206 -20.87 1.31 -0.65
C GLY A 206 -21.40 1.07 0.77
N LEU A 207 -22.39 0.18 0.91
CA LEU A 207 -22.98 -0.14 2.22
C LEU A 207 -21.98 -0.85 3.14
N CYS A 208 -21.18 -1.78 2.61
CA CYS A 208 -20.11 -2.40 3.38
C CYS A 208 -19.11 -1.36 3.92
N LYS A 209 -18.67 -0.42 3.08
CA LYS A 209 -17.75 0.64 3.48
C LYS A 209 -18.35 1.55 4.55
N GLN A 210 -19.61 1.95 4.40
CA GLN A 210 -20.31 2.77 5.41
C GLN A 210 -20.45 2.04 6.75
N ARG A 211 -20.80 0.75 6.74
CA ARG A 211 -20.86 -0.07 7.95
C ARG A 211 -19.51 -0.15 8.64
N SER A 212 -18.44 -0.43 7.89
CA SER A 212 -17.08 -0.46 8.43
C SER A 212 -16.66 0.87 9.03
N PHE A 213 -16.99 2.00 8.36
CA PHE A 213 -16.72 3.33 8.90
C PHE A 213 -17.44 3.58 10.23
N LYS A 214 -18.72 3.21 10.33
CA LYS A 214 -19.50 3.33 11.57
C LYS A 214 -18.88 2.52 12.72
N ILE A 215 -18.51 1.26 12.46
CA ILE A 215 -17.84 0.41 13.46
C ILE A 215 -16.52 1.06 13.93
N MET A 216 -15.73 1.62 13.02
CA MET A 216 -14.47 2.28 13.36
C MET A 216 -14.67 3.56 14.18
N ILE A 217 -15.70 4.34 13.89
CA ILE A 217 -16.08 5.52 14.71
C ILE A 217 -16.47 5.08 16.12
N GLU A 218 -17.34 4.07 16.24
CA GLU A 218 -17.81 3.56 17.53
C GLU A 218 -16.63 3.01 18.37
N ALA A 219 -15.72 2.25 17.75
CA ALA A 219 -14.53 1.74 18.41
C ALA A 219 -13.51 2.83 18.79
N SER A 220 -13.56 3.99 18.12
CA SER A 220 -12.65 5.11 18.39
C SER A 220 -13.25 6.14 19.36
N HIS A 221 -14.52 6.00 19.74
CA HIS A 221 -15.26 6.99 20.52
C HIS A 221 -14.63 7.24 21.91
N ASP A 222 -13.97 6.24 22.49
CA ASP A 222 -13.30 6.38 23.79
C ASP A 222 -11.98 7.17 23.71
N TYR A 223 -11.52 7.52 22.51
CA TYR A 223 -10.24 8.19 22.27
C TYR A 223 -10.43 9.62 21.72
N ASN A 224 -10.46 10.61 22.63
CA ASN A 224 -10.71 12.03 22.35
C ASN A 224 -9.74 12.71 21.33
N GLU A 225 -8.65 12.06 20.92
CA GLU A 225 -7.66 12.59 19.97
C GLU A 225 -7.63 11.85 18.62
N VAL A 226 -8.56 10.93 18.38
CA VAL A 226 -8.63 10.13 17.15
C VAL A 226 -9.67 10.71 16.21
N GLU A 227 -9.21 11.16 15.04
CA GLU A 227 -10.04 11.54 13.91
C GLU A 227 -10.19 10.34 12.97
N VAL A 228 -11.43 10.08 12.54
CA VAL A 228 -11.75 9.04 11.57
C VAL A 228 -12.45 9.67 10.37
N GLY A 229 -11.95 9.41 9.17
CA GLY A 229 -12.48 9.92 7.92
C GLY A 229 -12.52 8.87 6.82
N ILE A 230 -13.17 9.17 5.69
CA ILE A 230 -13.17 8.31 4.50
C ILE A 230 -12.42 9.02 3.37
N ALA A 231 -11.48 8.33 2.74
CA ALA A 231 -10.80 8.78 1.52
C ALA A 231 -10.76 7.65 0.48
N GLY A 232 -11.65 7.70 -0.52
CA GLY A 232 -11.74 6.63 -1.53
C GLY A 232 -12.10 5.27 -0.91
N PRO A 233 -11.26 4.22 -1.02
CA PRO A 233 -11.46 2.94 -0.31
C PRO A 233 -11.12 2.99 1.18
N SER A 234 -10.27 3.92 1.62
CA SER A 234 -9.71 3.87 2.97
C SER A 234 -10.61 4.56 3.97
N ILE A 235 -10.64 3.98 5.16
CA ILE A 235 -11.03 4.62 6.40
C ILE A 235 -9.73 5.11 7.04
N ASN A 236 -9.53 6.41 7.02
CA ASN A 236 -8.35 7.05 7.59
C ASN A 236 -8.60 7.19 9.08
N VAL A 237 -7.74 6.59 9.89
CA VAL A 237 -7.77 6.70 11.36
C VAL A 237 -6.48 7.37 11.77
N GLY A 238 -6.55 8.50 12.43
CA GLY A 238 -5.34 9.22 12.80
C GLY A 238 -5.49 10.11 14.01
N THR A 239 -4.37 10.38 14.65
CA THR A 239 -4.21 11.49 15.58
C THR A 239 -3.49 12.63 14.87
N LYS A 240 -3.29 13.76 15.57
CA LYS A 240 -2.48 14.89 15.04
C LYS A 240 -1.08 14.50 14.56
N PHE A 241 -0.53 13.37 15.04
CA PHE A 241 0.86 12.98 14.78
C PHE A 241 1.00 11.77 13.86
N HIS A 242 -0.02 10.93 13.75
CA HIS A 242 0.03 9.68 12.99
C HIS A 242 -1.30 9.40 12.32
N SER A 243 -1.28 9.06 11.02
CA SER A 243 -2.44 8.58 10.29
C SER A 243 -2.22 7.15 9.79
N CYS A 244 -3.31 6.40 9.73
CA CYS A 244 -3.36 5.04 9.22
C CYS A 244 -4.55 4.92 8.26
N ASP A 245 -4.26 4.63 7.00
CA ASP A 245 -5.26 4.39 5.98
C ASP A 245 -5.62 2.91 6.04
N SER A 246 -6.80 2.61 6.58
CA SER A 246 -7.28 1.24 6.75
C SER A 246 -8.30 0.92 5.66
N VAL A 247 -8.03 -0.07 4.83
CA VAL A 247 -8.95 -0.53 3.79
C VAL A 247 -9.54 -1.87 4.22
N VAL A 248 -10.86 -1.96 4.31
CA VAL A 248 -11.54 -3.24 4.49
C VAL A 248 -11.58 -3.97 3.17
N ALA A 249 -11.23 -5.25 3.19
CA ALA A 249 -11.23 -6.10 2.02
C ALA A 249 -11.89 -7.44 2.34
N ILE A 250 -12.43 -8.09 1.31
CA ILE A 250 -12.91 -9.46 1.40
C ILE A 250 -11.96 -10.39 0.64
N ARG A 251 -11.97 -11.66 1.04
CA ARG A 251 -11.16 -12.71 0.42
C ARG A 251 -11.73 -13.12 -0.95
N GLY A 252 -10.84 -13.26 -1.92
CA GLY A 252 -11.14 -13.59 -3.31
C GLY A 252 -10.38 -14.81 -3.82
N ILE A 253 -11.06 -15.65 -4.61
CA ILE A 253 -10.50 -16.81 -5.30
C ILE A 253 -10.59 -16.56 -6.82
N CYS A 254 -9.48 -16.23 -7.45
CA CYS A 254 -9.40 -15.84 -8.87
C CYS A 254 -8.38 -16.66 -9.69
N PRO A 255 -8.57 -17.99 -9.82
CA PRO A 255 -7.61 -18.86 -10.48
C PRO A 255 -7.42 -18.53 -11.96
N ASN A 256 -8.47 -18.14 -12.68
CA ASN A 256 -8.37 -17.85 -14.11
C ASN A 256 -7.66 -16.53 -14.37
N VAL A 257 -7.90 -15.49 -13.56
CA VAL A 257 -7.15 -14.22 -13.69
C VAL A 257 -5.66 -14.44 -13.43
N LEU A 258 -5.30 -15.16 -12.37
CA LEU A 258 -3.90 -15.47 -12.05
C LEU A 258 -3.25 -16.35 -13.13
N LYS A 259 -3.97 -17.36 -13.62
CA LYS A 259 -3.52 -18.24 -14.70
C LYS A 259 -3.29 -17.46 -16.00
N SER A 260 -4.25 -16.64 -16.40
CA SER A 260 -4.12 -15.78 -17.59
C SER A 260 -2.93 -14.83 -17.47
N TRP A 261 -2.65 -14.30 -16.28
CA TRP A 261 -1.45 -13.50 -16.04
C TRP A 261 -0.18 -14.35 -16.16
N ALA A 262 -0.14 -15.55 -15.59
CA ALA A 262 1.04 -16.41 -15.61
C ALA A 262 1.40 -16.87 -17.04
N GLU A 263 0.40 -17.20 -17.85
CA GLU A 263 0.54 -17.73 -19.21
C GLU A 263 0.87 -16.68 -20.29
N ARG A 264 0.95 -15.38 -19.95
CA ARG A 264 1.36 -14.33 -20.89
C ARG A 264 2.75 -14.60 -21.48
N ASP A 265 2.91 -14.31 -22.76
CA ASP A 265 4.23 -14.29 -23.42
C ASP A 265 5.10 -13.18 -22.85
N ARG A 266 6.36 -13.50 -22.55
CA ARG A 266 7.35 -12.58 -21.98
C ARG A 266 8.69 -12.76 -22.66
N VAL A 267 9.28 -11.66 -23.11
CA VAL A 267 10.52 -11.68 -23.90
C VAL A 267 11.73 -12.14 -23.07
N ASN A 268 11.83 -11.70 -21.81
CA ASN A 268 12.98 -11.97 -20.94
C ASN A 268 12.68 -12.91 -19.77
N ASP A 269 11.55 -13.64 -19.83
CA ASP A 269 11.08 -14.59 -18.81
C ASP A 269 11.19 -14.10 -17.34
N TRP A 270 11.03 -12.78 -17.13
CA TRP A 270 10.84 -12.22 -15.80
C TRP A 270 9.33 -11.98 -15.55
N PRO A 271 8.77 -12.39 -14.40
CA PRO A 271 9.44 -13.12 -13.33
C PRO A 271 9.69 -14.60 -13.71
N SER A 272 10.61 -15.24 -12.99
CA SER A 272 10.95 -16.65 -13.21
C SER A 272 9.75 -17.57 -13.05
N ARG A 273 9.86 -18.79 -13.57
CA ARG A 273 8.83 -19.82 -13.43
C ARG A 273 8.42 -20.07 -11.98
N ASP A 274 9.38 -20.23 -11.07
CA ASP A 274 9.10 -20.50 -9.64
C ASP A 274 8.31 -19.37 -9.00
N VAL A 275 8.64 -18.11 -9.34
CA VAL A 275 7.91 -16.93 -8.85
C VAL A 275 6.49 -16.88 -9.42
N LYS A 276 6.30 -17.26 -10.69
CA LYS A 276 4.96 -17.39 -11.29
C LYS A 276 4.14 -18.48 -10.58
N GLU A 277 4.74 -19.61 -10.28
CA GLU A 277 4.11 -20.72 -9.55
C GLU A 277 3.72 -20.32 -8.13
N GLU A 278 4.58 -19.55 -7.43
CA GLU A 278 4.28 -18.97 -6.12
C GLU A 278 3.08 -18.01 -6.19
N ILE A 279 3.06 -17.10 -7.17
CA ILE A 279 1.97 -16.14 -7.38
C ILE A 279 0.64 -16.83 -7.69
N LEU A 280 0.65 -17.94 -8.43
CA LEU A 280 -0.55 -18.73 -8.71
C LEU A 280 -1.22 -19.30 -7.46
N GLN A 281 -0.48 -19.43 -6.35
CA GLN A 281 -1.01 -19.88 -5.05
C GLN A 281 -1.52 -18.74 -4.16
N THR A 282 -1.39 -17.48 -4.61
CA THR A 282 -1.78 -16.33 -3.79
C THR A 282 -3.28 -16.09 -3.78
N GLU A 283 -3.76 -15.49 -2.69
CA GLU A 283 -5.13 -15.02 -2.58
C GLU A 283 -5.28 -13.62 -3.16
N VAL A 284 -6.46 -13.33 -3.69
CA VAL A 284 -6.84 -12.00 -4.19
C VAL A 284 -7.70 -11.30 -3.14
N GLN A 285 -7.53 -10.00 -2.98
CA GLN A 285 -8.34 -9.19 -2.09
C GLN A 285 -9.26 -8.29 -2.91
N LEU A 286 -10.51 -8.17 -2.49
CA LEU A 286 -11.47 -7.27 -3.11
C LEU A 286 -11.72 -6.10 -2.19
N VAL A 287 -11.47 -4.90 -2.69
CA VAL A 287 -11.66 -3.66 -1.93
C VAL A 287 -12.92 -2.92 -2.41
N PRO A 288 -13.67 -2.24 -1.51
CA PRO A 288 -14.92 -1.57 -1.83
C PRO A 288 -14.66 -0.23 -2.55
N THR A 289 -14.22 -0.32 -3.79
CA THR A 289 -13.97 0.81 -4.69
C THR A 289 -14.63 0.55 -6.01
N GLY A 290 -15.70 1.29 -6.29
CA GLY A 290 -16.25 1.39 -7.63
C GLY A 290 -15.53 2.41 -8.49
N ILE A 291 -15.87 2.38 -9.76
CA ILE A 291 -15.42 3.31 -10.78
C ILE A 291 -16.34 4.52 -10.73
N ASN A 292 -15.75 5.69 -10.50
CA ASN A 292 -16.47 6.95 -10.38
C ASN A 292 -17.35 7.19 -11.62
N GLY A 293 -18.65 7.36 -11.43
CA GLY A 293 -19.62 7.62 -12.48
C GLY A 293 -20.09 6.39 -13.26
N SER A 294 -19.68 5.17 -12.87
CA SER A 294 -20.26 3.95 -13.42
C SER A 294 -21.68 3.72 -12.90
N LEU A 295 -22.49 3.01 -13.68
CA LEU A 295 -23.88 2.70 -13.31
C LEU A 295 -23.98 1.92 -12.00
N TYR A 296 -22.98 1.07 -11.71
CA TYR A 296 -22.97 0.17 -10.57
C TYR A 296 -21.89 0.52 -9.54
N GLU A 297 -21.43 1.78 -9.49
CA GLU A 297 -20.31 2.24 -8.64
C GLU A 297 -20.38 1.72 -7.18
N HIS A 298 -21.58 1.73 -6.58
CA HIS A 298 -21.78 1.30 -5.19
C HIS A 298 -21.92 -0.22 -4.99
N CYS A 299 -21.89 -1.00 -6.08
CA CYS A 299 -21.87 -2.46 -6.10
C CYS A 299 -20.56 -3.03 -6.64
N GLU A 300 -19.69 -2.18 -7.17
CA GLU A 300 -18.41 -2.57 -7.73
C GLU A 300 -17.35 -2.74 -6.64
N TRP A 301 -16.58 -3.83 -6.80
CA TRP A 301 -15.44 -4.20 -5.98
C TRP A 301 -14.21 -4.31 -6.86
N ARG A 302 -13.08 -3.78 -6.39
CA ARG A 302 -11.84 -3.77 -7.16
C ARG A 302 -10.94 -4.92 -6.75
N LEU A 303 -10.44 -5.66 -7.73
CA LEU A 303 -9.44 -6.71 -7.52
C LEU A 303 -8.08 -6.09 -7.16
N CYS A 304 -7.49 -6.59 -6.08
CA CYS A 304 -6.18 -6.21 -5.57
C CYS A 304 -5.35 -7.48 -5.31
N PHE A 305 -4.12 -7.51 -5.84
CA PHE A 305 -3.25 -8.69 -5.81
C PHE A 305 -2.09 -8.47 -4.83
N ILE A 306 -2.41 -8.10 -3.60
CA ILE A 306 -1.40 -7.57 -2.66
C ILE A 306 -0.28 -8.60 -2.38
N PRO A 307 -0.56 -9.88 -2.07
CA PRO A 307 0.51 -10.87 -1.90
C PRO A 307 1.34 -11.08 -3.17
N ALA A 308 0.69 -11.19 -4.34
CA ALA A 308 1.41 -11.35 -5.61
C ALA A 308 2.31 -10.16 -5.92
N GLU A 309 1.84 -8.93 -5.68
CA GLU A 309 2.64 -7.72 -5.83
C GLU A 309 3.82 -7.67 -4.87
N GLN A 310 3.66 -8.15 -3.64
CA GLN A 310 4.76 -8.26 -2.68
C GLN A 310 5.82 -9.27 -3.16
N ILE A 311 5.40 -10.44 -3.66
CA ILE A 311 6.28 -11.44 -4.25
C ILE A 311 7.02 -10.88 -5.48
N LEU A 312 6.33 -10.16 -6.37
CA LEU A 312 6.97 -9.48 -7.49
C LEU A 312 8.02 -8.47 -7.01
N THR A 313 7.68 -7.66 -6.02
CA THR A 313 8.57 -6.61 -5.49
C THR A 313 9.80 -7.18 -4.79
N SER A 314 9.66 -8.32 -4.10
CA SER A 314 10.79 -9.00 -3.45
C SER A 314 11.72 -9.67 -4.45
N ASN A 315 11.24 -9.96 -5.66
CA ASN A 315 12.01 -10.58 -6.75
C ASN A 315 12.52 -9.56 -7.79
N LEU A 316 12.43 -8.26 -7.50
CA LEU A 316 13.11 -7.22 -8.28
C LEU A 316 14.60 -7.20 -7.92
N ASN A 317 15.45 -7.00 -8.94
CA ASN A 317 16.85 -6.65 -8.72
C ASN A 317 17.00 -5.33 -7.92
N GLU A 318 18.06 -5.19 -7.12
CA GLU A 318 18.30 -4.00 -6.29
C GLU A 318 18.27 -2.69 -7.11
N THR A 319 18.84 -2.68 -8.32
CA THR A 319 18.81 -1.51 -9.20
C THR A 319 17.38 -1.10 -9.58
N LEU A 320 16.49 -2.08 -9.83
CA LEU A 320 15.06 -1.82 -10.12
C LEU A 320 14.33 -1.28 -8.88
N ILE A 321 14.62 -1.83 -7.70
CA ILE A 321 14.07 -1.34 -6.42
C ILE A 321 14.50 0.11 -6.18
N LYS A 322 15.79 0.41 -6.37
CA LYS A 322 16.33 1.77 -6.24
C LYS A 322 15.76 2.73 -7.28
N ALA A 323 15.58 2.28 -8.52
CA ALA A 323 14.91 3.08 -9.55
C ALA A 323 13.46 3.41 -9.15
N TYR A 324 12.73 2.43 -8.58
CA TYR A 324 11.39 2.67 -8.03
C TYR A 324 11.39 3.73 -6.92
N VAL A 325 12.35 3.66 -5.99
CA VAL A 325 12.51 4.67 -4.92
C VAL A 325 12.74 6.06 -5.49
N VAL A 326 13.62 6.21 -6.49
CA VAL A 326 13.89 7.50 -7.13
C VAL A 326 12.65 8.01 -7.85
N LEU A 327 11.94 7.16 -8.60
CA LEU A 327 10.67 7.53 -9.26
C LEU A 327 9.62 8.00 -8.24
N LYS A 328 9.51 7.34 -7.08
CA LYS A 328 8.63 7.78 -5.98
C LYS A 328 9.00 9.18 -5.49
N MET A 329 10.29 9.45 -5.30
CA MET A 329 10.77 10.77 -4.88
C MET A 329 10.47 11.85 -5.94
N ILE A 330 10.70 11.55 -7.23
CA ILE A 330 10.34 12.43 -8.35
C ILE A 330 8.83 12.70 -8.35
N ALA A 331 8.00 11.67 -8.19
CA ALA A 331 6.55 11.85 -8.13
C ALA A 331 6.13 12.75 -6.97
N LYS A 332 6.66 12.49 -5.76
CA LYS A 332 6.33 13.26 -4.56
C LYS A 332 6.70 14.74 -4.68
N HIS A 333 7.90 15.03 -5.16
CA HIS A 333 8.44 16.39 -5.14
C HIS A 333 8.21 17.19 -6.42
N ILE A 334 7.91 16.52 -7.54
CA ILE A 334 7.85 17.17 -8.86
C ILE A 334 6.54 16.87 -9.58
N LEU A 335 6.11 15.61 -9.70
CA LEU A 335 4.93 15.29 -10.52
C LEU A 335 3.61 15.62 -9.81
N LYS A 336 3.52 15.39 -8.49
CA LYS A 336 2.29 15.65 -7.72
C LYS A 336 1.92 17.13 -7.63
N SER A 337 2.84 18.05 -7.87
CA SER A 337 2.51 19.48 -7.94
C SER A 337 1.77 19.87 -9.22
N VAL A 338 1.82 19.03 -10.26
CA VAL A 338 1.10 19.24 -11.53
C VAL A 338 -0.04 18.27 -11.76
N CYS A 339 0.04 17.05 -11.22
CA CYS A 339 -1.02 16.06 -11.29
C CYS A 339 -1.03 15.20 -10.02
N VAL A 340 -2.00 15.46 -9.13
CA VAL A 340 -2.15 14.73 -7.86
C VAL A 340 -2.46 13.24 -8.10
N GLY A 341 -3.05 12.90 -9.25
CA GLY A 341 -3.40 11.52 -9.63
C GLY A 341 -2.21 10.59 -9.87
N VAL A 342 -0.99 11.11 -10.03
CA VAL A 342 0.22 10.29 -10.15
C VAL A 342 0.49 9.58 -8.82
N SER A 343 0.40 8.24 -8.84
CA SER A 343 0.51 7.40 -7.65
C SER A 343 1.77 6.54 -7.67
N SER A 344 2.28 6.19 -6.49
CA SER A 344 3.38 5.21 -6.34
C SER A 344 3.02 3.87 -6.99
N PHE A 345 1.74 3.48 -6.95
CA PHE A 345 1.25 2.27 -7.59
C PHE A 345 1.44 2.25 -9.11
N MET A 346 1.23 3.38 -9.80
CA MET A 346 1.53 3.51 -11.23
C MET A 346 3.03 3.28 -11.50
N LEU A 347 3.89 3.92 -10.70
CA LEU A 347 5.34 3.79 -10.83
C LEU A 347 5.84 2.37 -10.55
N LYS A 348 5.21 1.68 -9.59
CA LYS A 348 5.50 0.28 -9.27
C LYS A 348 5.21 -0.62 -10.47
N ASN A 349 4.07 -0.40 -11.12
CA ASN A 349 3.71 -1.14 -12.34
C ASN A 349 4.64 -0.84 -13.51
N ILE A 350 5.07 0.41 -13.68
CA ILE A 350 6.10 0.76 -14.65
C ILE A 350 7.38 -0.05 -14.40
N ILE A 351 7.82 -0.17 -13.14
CA ILE A 351 9.02 -0.96 -12.81
C ILE A 351 8.83 -2.46 -13.10
N TYR A 352 7.64 -3.02 -12.88
CA TYR A 352 7.36 -4.39 -13.31
C TYR A 352 7.44 -4.56 -14.82
N TRP A 353 6.87 -3.62 -15.58
CA TRP A 353 7.01 -3.63 -17.04
C TRP A 353 8.47 -3.52 -17.47
N VAL A 354 9.25 -2.60 -16.88
CA VAL A 354 10.70 -2.48 -17.15
C VAL A 354 11.43 -3.79 -16.84
N ALA A 355 11.09 -4.46 -15.74
CA ALA A 355 11.70 -5.75 -15.40
C ALA A 355 11.36 -6.86 -16.42
N GLU A 356 10.14 -6.89 -16.94
CA GLU A 356 9.72 -7.83 -18.01
C GLU A 356 10.39 -7.52 -19.37
N MET A 357 10.62 -6.22 -19.64
CA MET A 357 11.13 -5.71 -20.92
C MET A 357 12.60 -5.99 -21.21
N PHE A 358 13.44 -6.10 -20.19
CA PHE A 358 14.88 -6.19 -20.37
C PHE A 358 15.50 -7.40 -19.67
N PRO A 359 16.63 -7.93 -20.18
CA PRO A 359 17.38 -8.97 -19.50
C PRO A 359 17.83 -8.51 -18.12
N GLN A 360 17.61 -9.32 -17.09
CA GLN A 360 17.89 -8.92 -15.70
C GLN A 360 19.36 -8.51 -15.45
N GLY A 361 20.30 -9.06 -16.22
CA GLY A 361 21.74 -8.76 -16.11
C GLY A 361 22.13 -7.32 -16.46
N ILE A 362 21.27 -6.55 -17.16
CA ILE A 362 21.60 -5.15 -17.48
C ILE A 362 21.44 -4.22 -16.26
N PHE A 363 20.60 -4.60 -15.29
CA PHE A 363 20.24 -3.77 -14.14
C PHE A 363 21.36 -3.77 -13.09
N THR A 364 22.45 -3.08 -13.42
CA THR A 364 23.63 -2.91 -12.57
C THR A 364 23.64 -1.53 -11.91
N LYS A 365 24.54 -1.34 -10.93
CA LYS A 365 24.75 -0.06 -10.25
C LYS A 365 24.88 1.13 -11.23
N SER A 366 25.67 0.93 -12.30
CA SER A 366 25.92 1.95 -13.34
C SER A 366 24.72 2.21 -14.25
N PHE A 367 23.68 1.36 -14.21
CA PHE A 367 22.48 1.45 -15.02
C PHE A 367 21.28 2.08 -14.28
N LEU A 368 21.46 2.51 -13.03
CA LEU A 368 20.37 3.05 -12.20
C LEU A 368 19.69 4.26 -12.85
N TYR A 369 20.44 5.25 -13.32
CA TYR A 369 19.85 6.44 -13.95
C TYR A 369 19.11 6.08 -15.25
N ASN A 370 19.68 5.20 -16.08
CA ASN A 370 19.04 4.72 -17.30
C ASN A 370 17.70 4.04 -16.98
N THR A 371 17.66 3.23 -15.92
CA THR A 371 16.41 2.59 -15.44
C THR A 371 15.36 3.63 -15.03
N VAL A 372 15.76 4.68 -14.29
CA VAL A 372 14.87 5.80 -13.93
C VAL A 372 14.36 6.53 -15.18
N SER A 373 15.26 6.82 -16.13
CA SER A 373 14.93 7.50 -17.38
C SER A 373 13.94 6.69 -18.22
N ILE A 374 14.13 5.38 -18.36
CA ILE A 374 13.20 4.47 -19.03
C ILE A 374 11.82 4.54 -18.36
N GLY A 375 11.77 4.49 -17.01
CA GLY A 375 10.51 4.60 -16.28
C GLY A 375 9.77 5.92 -16.54
N LEU A 376 10.49 7.04 -16.61
CA LEU A 376 9.91 8.35 -16.97
C LEU A 376 9.43 8.39 -18.42
N GLN A 377 10.16 7.77 -19.35
CA GLN A 377 9.78 7.69 -20.76
C GLN A 377 8.54 6.82 -20.96
N ILE A 378 8.42 5.69 -20.27
CA ILE A 378 7.20 4.87 -20.26
C ILE A 378 6.02 5.70 -19.75
N LEU A 379 6.19 6.38 -18.61
CA LEU A 379 5.13 7.23 -18.07
C LEU A 379 4.72 8.33 -19.05
N LEU A 380 5.70 8.99 -19.70
CA LEU A 380 5.42 10.01 -20.71
C LEU A 380 4.61 9.44 -21.87
N LYS A 381 5.01 8.30 -22.45
CA LYS A 381 4.28 7.69 -23.57
C LYS A 381 2.87 7.26 -23.18
N CYS A 382 2.71 6.61 -22.03
CA CYS A 382 1.40 6.23 -21.51
C CYS A 382 0.48 7.46 -21.32
N VAL A 383 1.02 8.57 -20.83
CA VAL A 383 0.26 9.80 -20.56
C VAL A 383 -0.02 10.59 -21.84
N HIS A 384 0.95 10.71 -22.74
CA HIS A 384 0.90 11.61 -23.89
C HIS A 384 0.38 10.95 -25.16
N GLU A 385 0.76 9.69 -25.42
CA GLU A 385 0.53 9.01 -26.71
C GLU A 385 -0.59 7.97 -26.61
N GLU A 386 -0.56 7.11 -25.58
CA GLU A 386 -1.44 5.93 -25.50
C GLU A 386 -2.72 6.15 -24.70
N ASP A 387 -2.76 7.19 -23.86
CA ASP A 387 -3.80 7.40 -22.84
C ASP A 387 -4.08 6.15 -21.98
N SER A 388 -3.06 5.32 -21.77
CA SER A 388 -3.21 4.07 -21.05
C SER A 388 -1.92 3.64 -20.39
N LEU A 389 -2.00 3.35 -19.10
CA LEU A 389 -0.96 2.65 -18.35
C LEU A 389 -1.52 1.31 -17.88
N PRO A 390 -1.21 0.19 -18.56
CA PRO A 390 -1.68 -1.15 -18.20
C PRO A 390 -1.27 -1.55 -16.78
N TYR A 391 -2.20 -2.11 -16.01
CA TYR A 391 -1.91 -2.76 -14.75
C TYR A 391 -1.21 -4.10 -14.98
N TYR A 392 -0.11 -4.37 -14.28
CA TYR A 392 0.73 -5.53 -14.56
C TYR A 392 0.03 -6.89 -14.33
N MET A 393 -0.86 -6.98 -13.33
CA MET A 393 -1.61 -8.22 -13.05
C MET A 393 -2.84 -8.39 -13.95
N ILE A 394 -3.43 -7.28 -14.41
CA ILE A 394 -4.59 -7.27 -15.33
C ILE A 394 -4.33 -6.19 -16.39
N PRO A 395 -3.63 -6.52 -17.50
CA PRO A 395 -3.18 -5.52 -18.48
C PRO A 395 -4.30 -4.63 -19.02
N ASP A 396 -5.51 -5.17 -19.19
CA ASP A 396 -6.66 -4.42 -19.69
C ASP A 396 -7.18 -3.34 -18.73
N ARG A 397 -6.74 -3.34 -17.47
CA ARG A 397 -7.07 -2.30 -16.51
C ARG A 397 -6.11 -1.12 -16.69
N ASN A 398 -6.64 0.01 -17.16
CA ASN A 398 -5.89 1.27 -17.28
C ASN A 398 -5.74 1.99 -15.93
N LEU A 399 -4.51 2.17 -15.48
CA LEU A 399 -4.19 2.86 -14.23
C LEU A 399 -4.32 4.38 -14.29
N LEU A 400 -4.35 5.00 -15.48
CA LEU A 400 -4.55 6.45 -15.67
C LEU A 400 -6.03 6.85 -15.54
N SER A 401 -6.94 5.89 -15.78
CA SER A 401 -8.39 6.13 -15.79
C SER A 401 -8.88 6.75 -14.49
N GLY A 402 -9.65 7.82 -14.60
CA GLY A 402 -10.20 8.58 -13.46
C GLY A 402 -9.17 9.32 -12.60
N LYS A 403 -7.87 9.26 -12.91
CA LYS A 403 -6.78 9.85 -12.12
C LYS A 403 -6.03 10.97 -12.82
N VAL A 404 -5.79 10.84 -14.13
CA VAL A 404 -5.08 11.85 -14.92
C VAL A 404 -6.07 12.55 -15.85
N LEU A 405 -6.60 13.68 -15.39
CA LEU A 405 -7.55 14.50 -16.14
C LEU A 405 -6.88 15.17 -17.35
N SER A 406 -7.66 15.53 -18.36
CA SER A 406 -7.15 16.14 -19.61
C SER A 406 -6.29 17.39 -19.37
N GLY A 407 -6.72 18.29 -18.47
CA GLY A 407 -5.98 19.50 -18.13
C GLY A 407 -4.67 19.26 -17.37
N ASP A 408 -4.57 18.15 -16.63
CA ASP A 408 -3.35 17.76 -15.92
C ASP A 408 -2.39 17.00 -16.83
N ARG A 409 -2.92 16.27 -17.81
CA ARG A 409 -2.16 15.45 -18.77
C ARG A 409 -1.15 16.27 -19.57
N GLN A 410 -1.56 17.41 -20.11
CA GLN A 410 -0.65 18.27 -20.88
C GLN A 410 0.49 18.79 -20.00
N ARG A 411 0.16 19.30 -18.80
CA ARG A 411 1.14 19.79 -17.82
C ARG A 411 2.10 18.69 -17.38
N LEU A 412 1.56 17.50 -17.09
CA LEU A 412 2.33 16.32 -16.72
C LEU A 412 3.29 15.92 -17.85
N SER A 413 2.82 15.91 -19.10
CA SER A 413 3.64 15.59 -20.27
C SER A 413 4.80 16.57 -20.43
N THR A 414 4.55 17.88 -20.31
CA THR A 414 5.62 18.91 -20.35
C THR A 414 6.64 18.71 -19.23
N VAL A 415 6.19 18.44 -18.00
CA VAL A 415 7.11 18.20 -16.87
C VAL A 415 7.94 16.92 -17.09
N LEU A 416 7.34 15.85 -17.59
CA LEU A 416 8.05 14.60 -17.90
C LEU A 416 9.10 14.80 -19.01
N GLN A 417 8.75 15.50 -20.10
CA GLN A 417 9.69 15.87 -21.16
C GLN A 417 10.87 16.67 -20.60
N ASN A 418 10.62 17.64 -19.72
CA ASN A 418 11.67 18.41 -19.06
C ASN A 418 12.55 17.54 -18.16
N LEU A 419 11.97 16.60 -17.39
CA LEU A 419 12.74 15.69 -16.55
C LEU A 419 13.68 14.79 -17.37
N ILE A 420 13.21 14.33 -18.53
CA ILE A 420 14.01 13.53 -19.46
C ILE A 420 15.12 14.39 -20.08
N LEU A 421 14.79 15.60 -20.55
CA LEU A 421 15.74 16.49 -21.21
C LEU A 421 16.82 17.04 -20.29
N PHE A 422 16.46 17.46 -19.08
CA PHE A 422 17.37 18.10 -18.11
C PHE A 422 18.07 17.11 -17.17
N LYS A 423 17.96 15.81 -17.46
CA LYS A 423 18.71 14.72 -16.82
C LYS A 423 18.75 14.81 -15.29
N GLN A 424 19.93 14.92 -14.68
CA GLN A 424 20.14 14.90 -13.23
C GLN A 424 19.57 16.11 -12.47
N GLN A 425 19.11 17.16 -13.16
CA GLN A 425 18.64 18.39 -12.50
C GLN A 425 17.47 18.16 -11.54
N PHE A 426 16.71 17.07 -11.69
CA PHE A 426 15.65 16.71 -10.75
C PHE A 426 16.17 16.55 -9.31
N VAL A 427 17.45 16.19 -9.12
CA VAL A 427 18.06 15.99 -7.80
C VAL A 427 17.94 17.25 -6.94
N HIS A 428 18.15 18.43 -7.52
CA HIS A 428 18.05 19.71 -6.80
C HIS A 428 16.65 20.00 -6.25
N LYS A 429 15.61 19.37 -6.84
CA LYS A 429 14.23 19.51 -6.39
C LYS A 429 13.85 18.47 -5.34
N ILE A 430 14.73 17.53 -5.00
CA ILE A 430 14.51 16.48 -4.01
C ILE A 430 15.51 16.68 -2.87
N PRO A 431 15.13 17.41 -1.80
CA PRO A 431 16.06 17.82 -0.75
C PRO A 431 16.87 16.66 -0.15
N LYS A 432 16.22 15.52 0.13
CA LYS A 432 16.89 14.32 0.66
C LYS A 432 18.02 13.84 -0.24
N LEU A 433 17.78 13.74 -1.55
CA LEU A 433 18.82 13.32 -2.51
C LEU A 433 19.88 14.40 -2.69
N HIS A 434 19.46 15.67 -2.79
CA HIS A 434 20.38 16.80 -2.98
C HIS A 434 21.43 16.89 -1.87
N TYR A 435 20.99 16.89 -0.61
CA TYR A 435 21.89 16.99 0.53
C TYR A 435 22.80 15.76 0.68
N THR A 436 22.28 14.55 0.43
CA THR A 436 23.11 13.34 0.51
C THR A 436 24.15 13.30 -0.60
N LEU A 437 23.81 13.69 -1.83
CA LEU A 437 24.77 13.73 -2.93
C LEU A 437 25.84 14.82 -2.73
N ILE A 438 25.47 16.01 -2.23
CA ILE A 438 26.47 17.00 -1.80
C ILE A 438 27.33 16.44 -0.68
N GLY A 439 26.71 15.80 0.31
CA GLY A 439 27.40 15.15 1.42
C GLY A 439 28.47 14.20 0.93
N LEU A 440 28.13 13.25 0.05
CA LEU A 440 29.08 12.29 -0.54
C LEU A 440 30.22 12.94 -1.32
N VAL A 441 29.98 14.10 -1.93
CA VAL A 441 31.01 14.86 -2.67
C VAL A 441 31.91 15.67 -1.71
N THR A 442 31.40 16.02 -0.52
CA THR A 442 32.09 16.94 0.41
C THR A 442 32.66 16.27 1.66
N PHE A 443 32.10 15.13 2.11
CA PHE A 443 32.45 14.40 3.33
C PHE A 443 32.12 12.90 3.21
N MET A 444 32.96 12.02 3.76
CA MET A 444 32.63 10.59 3.87
C MET A 444 31.41 10.38 4.78
N PRO A 445 30.49 9.45 4.46
CA PRO A 445 29.26 9.25 5.24
C PRO A 445 29.56 8.69 6.64
N ASP A 446 28.89 9.25 7.66
CA ASP A 446 28.97 8.80 9.06
C ASP A 446 28.18 7.47 9.26
N PRO A 447 28.86 6.36 9.56
CA PRO A 447 28.23 5.05 9.80
C PRO A 447 27.23 5.04 10.98
N GLN A 448 27.30 6.01 11.89
CA GLN A 448 26.46 6.06 13.09
C GLN A 448 25.01 6.47 12.80
N ARG A 449 24.73 7.09 11.63
CA ARG A 449 23.37 7.50 11.28
C ARG A 449 22.44 6.31 11.07
N ASN A 450 22.93 5.25 10.42
CA ASN A 450 22.18 4.00 10.19
C ASN A 450 21.93 3.22 11.49
N GLN A 451 22.84 3.30 12.47
CA GLN A 451 22.66 2.66 13.77
C GLN A 451 21.55 3.32 14.59
N ARG A 452 21.38 4.65 14.49
CA ARG A 452 20.28 5.36 15.15
C ARG A 452 18.93 4.96 14.57
N ASP A 453 18.82 4.81 13.25
CA ASP A 453 17.57 4.41 12.59
C ASP A 453 17.13 2.98 12.95
N ILE A 454 18.08 2.06 13.14
CA ILE A 454 17.77 0.70 13.60
C ILE A 454 17.34 0.72 15.08
N LEU A 455 18.06 1.49 15.93
CA LEU A 455 17.79 1.59 17.36
C LEU A 455 16.41 2.23 17.64
N ASN A 456 16.04 3.24 16.86
CA ASN A 456 14.77 3.94 16.96
C ASN A 456 13.60 3.07 16.48
N THR A 457 13.78 2.28 15.41
CA THR A 457 12.78 1.31 14.94
C THR A 457 12.52 0.23 16.00
N LEU A 458 13.57 -0.26 16.66
CA LEU A 458 13.47 -1.20 17.80
C LEU A 458 12.77 -0.54 19.02
N LEU A 459 13.05 0.74 19.29
CA LEU A 459 12.41 1.49 20.36
C LEU A 459 10.91 1.72 20.10
N LEU A 460 10.53 1.90 18.83
CA LEU A 460 9.13 2.01 18.39
C LEU A 460 8.39 0.68 18.50
N ALA A 461 9.02 -0.43 18.11
CA ALA A 461 8.46 -1.77 18.32
C ALA A 461 8.22 -2.02 19.81
N LYS A 462 9.19 -1.68 20.67
CA LYS A 462 9.05 -1.75 22.14
C LYS A 462 7.89 -0.89 22.66
N LYS A 463 7.78 0.37 22.21
CA LYS A 463 6.69 1.27 22.63
C LYS A 463 5.32 0.78 22.16
N ALA A 464 5.19 0.31 20.92
CA ALA A 464 3.94 -0.21 20.38
C ALA A 464 3.46 -1.46 21.15
N SER A 465 4.39 -2.36 21.51
CA SER A 465 4.08 -3.51 22.36
C SER A 465 3.66 -3.09 23.76
N MET A 466 4.34 -2.11 24.38
CA MET A 466 3.96 -1.60 25.70
C MET A 466 2.55 -0.99 25.71
N THR A 467 2.19 -0.19 24.70
CA THR A 467 0.85 0.39 24.57
C THR A 467 -0.23 -0.68 24.35
N TYR A 468 0.09 -1.77 23.62
CA TYR A 468 -0.83 -2.90 23.44
C TYR A 468 -1.15 -3.62 24.76
N PHE A 469 -0.16 -3.80 25.65
CA PHE A 469 -0.36 -4.44 26.95
C PHE A 469 -0.99 -3.52 28.00
N GLU A 470 -0.69 -2.22 27.99
CA GLU A 470 -1.39 -1.23 28.84
C GLU A 470 -2.90 -1.17 28.50
N ASN A 471 -3.26 -1.32 27.22
CA ASN A 471 -4.66 -1.39 26.78
C ASN A 471 -5.39 -2.69 27.15
N LEU A 472 -4.65 -3.74 27.56
CA LEU A 472 -5.21 -4.98 28.12
C LEU A 472 -5.42 -4.90 29.64
N GLY A 473 -5.21 -3.73 30.25
CA GLY A 473 -5.43 -3.48 31.68
C GLY A 473 -4.30 -3.95 32.59
N LEU A 474 -3.15 -4.32 32.02
CA LEU A 474 -1.96 -4.71 32.79
C LEU A 474 -1.22 -3.46 33.28
N SER A 475 -0.83 -3.43 34.56
CA SER A 475 -0.04 -2.33 35.10
C SER A 475 1.35 -2.28 34.47
N LYS A 476 2.04 -1.13 34.55
CA LYS A 476 3.43 -0.99 34.03
C LYS A 476 4.39 -2.01 34.65
N GLU A 477 4.21 -2.39 35.90
CA GLU A 477 5.03 -3.41 36.56
C GLU A 477 4.67 -4.84 36.12
N GLU A 478 3.41 -5.13 35.82
CA GLU A 478 2.97 -6.40 35.23
C GLU A 478 3.41 -6.54 33.78
N THR A 479 3.31 -5.46 32.99
CA THR A 479 3.80 -5.38 31.61
C THR A 479 5.31 -5.59 31.53
N GLN A 480 6.05 -4.97 32.45
CA GLN A 480 7.52 -5.13 32.57
C GLN A 480 7.90 -6.54 33.05
N LYS A 481 7.08 -7.20 33.88
CA LYS A 481 7.27 -8.61 34.31
C LYS A 481 6.88 -9.63 33.23
N GLN A 482 5.85 -9.37 32.42
CA GLN A 482 5.41 -10.25 31.33
C GLN A 482 6.33 -10.14 30.10
N MET A 483 6.86 -8.95 29.80
CA MET A 483 7.81 -8.71 28.71
C MET A 483 9.20 -9.30 28.95
N ASP A 484 9.52 -9.70 30.17
CA ASP A 484 10.88 -10.06 30.57
C ASP A 484 10.98 -11.56 30.85
N LYS A 485 11.17 -12.36 29.79
CA LYS A 485 12.24 -13.37 29.77
C LYS A 485 12.50 -14.07 28.43
N ASP A 486 11.50 -14.40 27.61
CA ASP A 486 11.76 -15.25 26.43
C ASP A 486 11.50 -14.58 25.07
N GLU A 487 10.44 -13.79 24.86
CA GLU A 487 10.10 -13.32 23.50
C GLU A 487 10.79 -12.01 23.09
N LEU A 488 10.82 -10.99 23.96
CA LEU A 488 11.55 -9.76 23.66
C LEU A 488 13.07 -10.00 23.74
N TYR A 489 13.53 -10.90 24.61
CA TYR A 489 14.91 -11.36 24.66
C TYR A 489 15.27 -12.15 23.39
N GLN A 490 14.44 -13.07 22.90
CA GLN A 490 14.72 -13.73 21.62
C GLN A 490 14.65 -12.78 20.43
N LEU A 491 13.72 -11.82 20.38
CA LEU A 491 13.63 -10.86 19.27
C LEU A 491 14.82 -9.87 19.27
N ILE A 492 15.24 -9.39 20.45
CA ILE A 492 16.38 -8.48 20.60
C ILE A 492 17.71 -9.24 20.47
N VAL A 493 17.86 -10.45 21.00
CA VAL A 493 19.06 -11.29 20.85
C VAL A 493 19.18 -11.84 19.43
N TYR A 494 18.08 -12.19 18.74
CA TYR A 494 18.08 -12.56 17.32
C TYR A 494 18.49 -11.38 16.43
N HIS A 495 18.10 -10.15 16.77
CA HIS A 495 18.52 -8.95 16.04
C HIS A 495 19.93 -8.46 16.43
N LEU A 496 20.35 -8.58 17.70
CA LEU A 496 21.69 -8.20 18.13
C LEU A 496 22.76 -9.23 17.73
N ALA A 497 22.44 -10.54 17.71
CA ALA A 497 23.37 -11.60 17.30
C ALA A 497 23.62 -11.65 15.77
N ASN A 498 22.75 -11.03 14.97
CA ASN A 498 22.90 -10.98 13.50
C ASN A 498 23.43 -9.62 12.98
N ILE A 499 23.62 -8.62 13.86
CA ILE A 499 24.03 -7.26 13.48
C ILE A 499 25.45 -6.91 13.99
N VAL A 500 26.07 -7.76 14.81
CA VAL A 500 27.44 -7.51 15.32
C VAL A 500 28.45 -8.42 14.63
N ILE A 501 29.47 -7.77 14.08
CA ILE A 501 30.72 -8.25 13.45
C ILE A 501 31.27 -9.57 14.08
N PRO A 502 31.93 -10.47 13.31
CA PRO A 502 32.15 -11.90 13.62
C PRO A 502 33.15 -12.26 14.74
N GLU A 503 33.52 -11.32 15.60
CA GLU A 503 34.52 -11.55 16.64
C GLU A 503 33.84 -11.43 17.99
N TRP A 504 34.38 -12.05 19.05
CA TRP A 504 33.82 -12.25 20.41
C TRP A 504 33.26 -13.66 20.66
N THR A 505 34.19 -14.54 20.99
CA THR A 505 34.04 -15.92 21.46
C THR A 505 33.82 -16.00 22.97
N SER A 506 32.64 -16.44 23.43
CA SER A 506 32.39 -17.68 24.21
C SER A 506 31.19 -17.60 25.17
N PHE A 507 30.36 -18.64 25.11
CA PHE A 507 29.02 -18.82 25.69
C PHE A 507 29.00 -19.29 27.16
N LYS A 508 30.18 -19.37 27.82
CA LYS A 508 30.37 -20.24 29.00
C LYS A 508 30.04 -19.60 30.35
N ASP A 509 29.93 -18.28 30.42
CA ASP A 509 29.68 -17.57 31.69
C ASP A 509 28.19 -17.34 32.00
N ILE A 510 27.29 -17.53 31.02
CA ILE A 510 25.85 -17.27 31.17
C ILE A 510 25.12 -18.46 31.81
N SER A 511 25.60 -19.70 31.60
CA SER A 511 24.96 -20.93 32.08
C SER A 511 24.92 -21.07 33.61
N LYS A 512 25.87 -20.46 34.34
CA LYS A 512 26.06 -20.69 35.78
C LYS A 512 25.16 -19.83 36.67
N SER A 513 24.58 -18.77 36.12
CA SER A 513 23.64 -17.89 36.82
C SER A 513 22.18 -18.36 36.71
N MET A 514 21.88 -19.27 35.78
CA MET A 514 20.52 -19.75 35.51
C MET A 514 20.09 -20.91 36.43
N GLU A 515 21.01 -21.75 36.93
CA GLU A 515 20.67 -22.85 37.85
C GLU A 515 20.21 -22.35 39.23
N VAL A 516 20.82 -21.28 39.75
CA VAL A 516 20.49 -20.67 41.06
C VAL A 516 19.10 -20.04 41.06
N PHE A 517 18.57 -19.64 39.90
CA PHE A 517 17.26 -19.00 39.78
C PHE A 517 16.12 -20.02 39.69
N SER A 518 16.32 -21.15 39.01
CA SER A 518 15.33 -22.24 38.90
C SER A 518 15.01 -22.88 40.26
N GLU A 519 16.03 -23.02 41.11
CA GLU A 519 15.91 -23.61 42.45
C GLU A 519 15.08 -22.74 43.42
N ARG A 520 15.20 -21.41 43.30
CA ARG A 520 14.45 -20.44 44.13
C ARG A 520 13.00 -20.24 43.68
N PHE A 521 12.72 -20.46 42.40
CA PHE A 521 11.38 -20.33 41.84
C PHE A 521 10.49 -21.52 42.26
N SER A 522 11.06 -22.74 42.27
CA SER A 522 10.34 -23.95 42.67
C SER A 522 9.93 -23.97 44.15
N GLN A 523 10.71 -23.32 45.03
CA GLN A 523 10.40 -23.22 46.47
C GLN A 523 9.25 -22.26 46.81
N ARG A 524 8.89 -21.33 45.91
CA ARG A 524 7.83 -20.33 46.16
C ARG A 524 6.46 -20.70 45.59
N MET A 525 6.40 -21.66 44.68
CA MET A 525 5.14 -22.18 44.12
C MET A 525 4.35 -23.10 45.09
N TYR A 526 4.94 -23.52 46.21
CA TYR A 526 4.28 -24.44 47.16
C TYR A 526 3.59 -23.77 48.35
N ASN A 527 3.69 -22.44 48.51
CA ASN A 527 3.03 -21.73 49.60
C ASN A 527 2.29 -20.53 49.05
N ILE A 528 0.96 -20.65 49.00
CA ILE A 528 -0.13 -19.65 49.15
C ILE A 528 -1.37 -20.36 48.58
N ASP A 529 -1.93 -21.33 49.30
CA ASP A 529 -3.20 -21.16 50.06
C ASP A 529 -3.34 -19.88 50.91
N VAL A 530 -4.62 -19.48 51.04
CA VAL A 530 -5.27 -18.32 51.70
C VAL A 530 -5.63 -17.16 50.77
#